data_AF-A0A0V0QR08-F1
#
_entry.id   AF-A0A0V0QR08-F1
#
_cell.length_a   1.000
_cell.length_b   1.000
_cell.length_c   1.000
_cell.angle_alpha   90.00
_cell.angle_beta   90.00
_cell.angle_gamma   90.00
#
_symmetry.space_group_name_H-M   'P 1'
#
loop_
_entity.id
_entity.type
_entity.pdbx_description
1 polymer ?
#
loop_
_entity_poly.entity_id
_entity_poly.type
_entity_poly.pdbx_seq_one_letter_code
_entity_poly.pdbx_strand_id
1 'polypeptide(L)'
;MSVTPQQIEQNAEAIQAQLANEKIVNWEEVNGSQQSLTRGFQAQMEKLMMLRDSLQRNYLNNLKELKGMDASDLLKQIKEKKQETGCLKNLVDYGILDGEKVTLDVPALKEDAKKKQDQFINVNKQVTDKLFETCQWIENFVKTNINKQGESQQQSTSSQNNEVQTQEESKEVQEGEKNYNFYFDEDKLNQICSKIQVQRIPNTNNLISIKTYSEIVEQSVYLAEQEFVRLTFDNRKDRREQMKDSKAYLKLMMDHLNEVENMLMKSQEDICKKLGISQEKLEQSEVTLMERGLGQQLFMMQASVRSKIKEKLPKNKTVNSKLTKEVIEYQIKLLNDKQDQFIPVLKELPQSYESQQIIPVLLNLMISDLVYEEYSLEEEDYMHNLTDQKQFKEQQVLELLQGIEQGIINLLQNSGLIPKGGMGMPGGMPPGGMPPMGGMGGMGGMPGLM
;
A
#
# COMPACT_ATOMS: atom_id res chain seq x y z
N MET A 1 -7.93 -31.03 -34.57
CA MET A 1 -8.55 -31.98 -33.62
C MET A 1 -8.99 -31.16 -32.43
N SER A 2 -10.25 -31.25 -32.00
CA SER A 2 -10.72 -30.51 -30.81
C SER A 2 -10.41 -31.34 -29.56
N VAL A 3 -9.45 -30.88 -28.75
CA VAL A 3 -9.16 -31.45 -27.44
C VAL A 3 -10.15 -30.85 -26.45
N THR A 4 -10.90 -31.68 -25.73
CA THR A 4 -11.81 -31.22 -24.67
C THR A 4 -11.03 -30.60 -23.51
N PRO A 5 -11.59 -29.61 -22.78
CA PRO A 5 -10.97 -29.12 -21.53
C PRO A 5 -10.63 -30.25 -20.55
N GLN A 6 -11.47 -31.30 -20.50
CA GLN A 6 -11.23 -32.50 -19.69
C GLN A 6 -10.08 -33.37 -20.20
N GLN A 7 -9.87 -33.48 -21.51
CA GLN A 7 -8.68 -34.13 -22.07
C GLN A 7 -7.43 -33.28 -21.87
N ILE A 8 -7.57 -31.94 -21.81
CA ILE A 8 -6.47 -31.06 -21.41
C ILE A 8 -6.08 -31.33 -19.96
N GLU A 9 -7.06 -31.47 -19.08
CA GLU A 9 -6.84 -31.70 -17.65
C GLU A 9 -6.34 -33.13 -17.35
N GLN A 10 -6.91 -34.17 -17.97
CA GLN A 10 -6.48 -35.57 -17.83
C GLN A 10 -5.10 -35.83 -18.44
N ASN A 11 -4.71 -35.04 -19.44
CA ASN A 11 -3.38 -35.10 -20.04
C ASN A 11 -2.60 -33.83 -19.72
N ALA A 12 -2.89 -33.15 -18.60
CA ALA A 12 -2.30 -31.84 -18.28
C ALA A 12 -0.79 -31.92 -18.31
N GLU A 13 -0.20 -32.94 -17.68
CA GLU A 13 1.24 -33.17 -17.72
C GLU A 13 1.77 -33.44 -19.14
N ALA A 14 1.06 -34.23 -19.95
CA ALA A 14 1.49 -34.56 -21.32
C ALA A 14 1.33 -33.38 -22.28
N ILE A 15 0.31 -32.55 -22.08
CA ILE A 15 0.06 -31.33 -22.85
C ILE A 15 0.98 -30.23 -22.38
N GLN A 16 1.25 -30.08 -21.08
CA GLN A 16 2.24 -29.17 -20.53
C GLN A 16 3.65 -29.56 -21.03
N ALA A 17 3.97 -30.85 -21.12
CA ALA A 17 5.18 -31.34 -21.76
C ALA A 17 5.24 -31.05 -23.28
N GLN A 18 4.09 -31.04 -23.97
CA GLN A 18 4.00 -30.66 -25.38
C GLN A 18 4.04 -29.13 -25.59
N LEU A 19 3.41 -28.35 -24.71
CA LEU A 19 3.41 -26.89 -24.73
C LEU A 19 4.76 -26.32 -24.29
N ALA A 20 5.53 -27.06 -23.49
CA ALA A 20 6.94 -26.78 -23.22
C ALA A 20 7.81 -26.85 -24.48
N ASN A 21 7.34 -27.50 -25.55
CA ASN A 21 7.93 -27.38 -26.87
C ASN A 21 7.41 -26.11 -27.55
N GLU A 22 8.19 -25.02 -27.43
CA GLU A 22 7.85 -23.67 -27.92
C GLU A 22 7.40 -23.61 -29.40
N LYS A 23 7.72 -24.63 -30.20
CA LYS A 23 7.36 -24.73 -31.62
C LYS A 23 5.88 -25.08 -31.87
N ILE A 24 5.17 -25.56 -30.86
CA ILE A 24 3.78 -26.03 -30.98
C ILE A 24 2.78 -24.91 -30.64
N VAL A 25 3.19 -23.93 -29.85
CA VAL A 25 2.36 -22.80 -29.44
C VAL A 25 2.43 -21.69 -30.47
N ASN A 26 1.28 -21.23 -30.96
CA ASN A 26 1.20 -20.04 -31.79
C ASN A 26 1.35 -18.78 -30.90
N TRP A 27 2.58 -18.49 -30.51
CA TRP A 27 2.89 -17.36 -29.63
C TRP A 27 2.45 -16.02 -30.20
N GLU A 28 2.34 -15.88 -31.52
CA GLU A 28 1.84 -14.66 -32.15
C GLU A 28 0.36 -14.41 -31.81
N GLU A 29 -0.45 -15.47 -31.83
CA GLU A 29 -1.88 -15.40 -31.48
C GLU A 29 -2.09 -15.24 -29.97
N VAL A 30 -1.30 -15.94 -29.14
CA VAL A 30 -1.30 -15.77 -27.67
C VAL A 30 -0.95 -14.33 -27.31
N ASN A 31 0.17 -13.81 -27.83
CA ASN A 31 0.59 -12.43 -27.60
C ASN A 31 -0.43 -11.43 -28.13
N GLY A 32 -1.03 -11.69 -29.30
CA GLY A 32 -2.10 -10.86 -29.86
C GLY A 32 -3.34 -10.81 -28.96
N SER A 33 -3.77 -11.95 -28.42
CA SER A 33 -4.91 -12.05 -27.49
C SER A 33 -4.62 -11.35 -26.16
N GLN A 34 -3.42 -11.54 -25.59
CA GLN A 34 -2.99 -10.90 -24.35
C GLN A 34 -2.90 -9.38 -24.52
N GLN A 35 -2.34 -8.90 -25.64
CA GLN A 35 -2.29 -7.46 -25.95
C GLN A 35 -3.69 -6.88 -26.11
N SER A 36 -4.61 -7.59 -26.77
CA SER A 36 -6.00 -7.16 -26.93
C SER A 36 -6.72 -7.06 -25.58
N LEU A 37 -6.58 -8.07 -24.72
CA LEU A 37 -7.10 -8.07 -23.36
C LEU A 37 -6.54 -6.92 -22.53
N THR A 38 -5.21 -6.71 -22.59
CA THR A 38 -4.53 -5.64 -21.86
C THR A 38 -5.04 -4.26 -22.30
N ARG A 39 -5.18 -4.02 -23.61
CA ARG A 39 -5.77 -2.78 -24.14
C ARG A 39 -7.23 -2.62 -23.70
N GLY A 40 -8.00 -3.70 -23.69
CA GLY A 40 -9.38 -3.72 -23.19
C GLY A 40 -9.46 -3.30 -21.73
N PHE A 41 -8.61 -3.86 -20.86
CA PHE A 41 -8.53 -3.49 -19.46
C PHE A 41 -8.10 -2.03 -19.26
N GLN A 42 -7.09 -1.55 -19.99
CA GLN A 42 -6.64 -0.16 -19.93
C GLN A 42 -7.76 0.82 -20.30
N ALA A 43 -8.49 0.56 -21.39
CA ALA A 43 -9.61 1.40 -21.82
C ALA A 43 -10.75 1.44 -20.79
N GLN A 44 -11.00 0.34 -20.07
CA GLN A 44 -12.00 0.30 -19.01
C GLN A 44 -11.54 1.03 -17.73
N MET A 45 -10.26 0.87 -17.37
CA MET A 45 -9.67 1.61 -16.26
C MET A 45 -9.75 3.12 -16.49
N GLU A 46 -9.47 3.57 -17.71
CA GLU A 46 -9.59 4.98 -18.09
C GLU A 46 -11.04 5.49 -17.93
N LYS A 47 -12.04 4.72 -18.38
CA LYS A 47 -13.47 5.05 -18.19
C LYS A 47 -13.85 5.14 -16.71
N LEU A 48 -13.36 4.22 -15.87
CA LEU A 48 -13.60 4.25 -14.42
C LEU A 48 -12.99 5.50 -13.77
N MET A 49 -11.78 5.88 -14.17
CA MET A 49 -11.13 7.11 -13.69
C MET A 49 -11.90 8.37 -14.11
N MET A 50 -12.36 8.44 -15.35
CA MET A 50 -13.21 9.54 -15.82
C MET A 50 -14.53 9.63 -15.04
N LEU A 51 -15.16 8.49 -14.74
CA LEU A 51 -16.37 8.43 -13.92
C LEU A 51 -16.10 8.94 -12.50
N ARG A 52 -15.03 8.47 -11.86
CA ARG A 52 -14.61 8.93 -10.53
C ARG A 52 -14.41 10.45 -10.49
N ASP A 53 -13.68 11.00 -11.45
CA ASP A 53 -13.40 12.44 -11.50
C ASP A 53 -14.66 13.27 -11.79
N SER A 54 -15.60 12.73 -12.57
CA SER A 54 -16.93 13.31 -12.77
C SER A 54 -17.73 13.36 -11.46
N LEU A 55 -17.78 12.24 -10.72
CA LEU A 55 -18.47 12.14 -9.44
C LEU A 55 -17.85 13.06 -8.38
N GLN A 56 -16.52 13.15 -8.32
CA GLN A 56 -15.83 14.04 -7.40
C GLN A 56 -16.13 15.51 -7.70
N ARG A 57 -16.15 15.91 -8.98
CA ARG A 57 -16.52 17.28 -9.38
C ARG A 57 -17.96 17.60 -9.02
N ASN A 58 -18.89 16.67 -9.28
CA ASN A 58 -20.29 16.83 -8.92
C ASN A 58 -20.46 16.98 -7.40
N TYR A 59 -19.81 16.12 -6.61
CA TYR A 59 -19.81 16.22 -5.15
C TYR A 59 -19.32 17.59 -4.66
N LEU A 60 -18.20 18.08 -5.18
CA LEU A 60 -17.65 19.38 -4.81
C LEU A 60 -18.56 20.54 -5.18
N ASN A 61 -19.21 20.49 -6.35
CA ASN A 61 -20.17 21.50 -6.78
C ASN A 61 -21.40 21.51 -5.86
N ASN A 62 -21.92 20.32 -5.53
CA ASN A 62 -23.07 20.18 -4.62
C ASN A 62 -22.75 20.71 -3.22
N LEU A 63 -21.54 20.44 -2.72
CA LEU A 63 -21.09 20.93 -1.42
C LEU A 63 -20.94 22.45 -1.41
N LYS A 64 -20.47 23.05 -2.52
CA LYS A 64 -20.45 24.51 -2.70
C LYS A 64 -21.86 25.11 -2.71
N GLU A 65 -22.81 24.50 -3.41
CA GLU A 65 -24.20 24.96 -3.45
C GLU A 65 -24.86 24.90 -2.06
N LEU A 66 -24.69 23.78 -1.35
CA LEU A 66 -25.21 23.60 0.01
C LEU A 66 -24.57 24.60 0.99
N LYS A 67 -23.26 24.82 0.89
CA LYS A 67 -22.55 25.83 1.69
C LYS A 67 -23.03 27.25 1.38
N GLY A 68 -23.39 27.53 0.12
CA GLY A 68 -24.04 28.78 -0.29
C GLY A 68 -25.45 28.96 0.27
N MET A 69 -26.05 27.93 0.89
CA MET A 69 -27.33 28.00 1.57
C MET A 69 -27.20 28.00 3.10
N ASP A 70 -25.97 27.90 3.63
CA ASP A 70 -25.71 27.96 5.07
C ASP A 70 -25.88 29.40 5.60
N ALA A 71 -26.82 29.58 6.52
CA ALA A 71 -27.18 30.90 7.04
C ALA A 71 -26.03 31.60 7.80
N SER A 72 -25.18 30.82 8.50
CA SER A 72 -24.06 31.36 9.27
C SER A 72 -22.95 31.88 8.36
N ASP A 73 -22.63 31.12 7.31
CA ASP A 73 -21.62 31.51 6.32
C ASP A 73 -22.11 32.68 5.45
N LEU A 74 -23.39 32.71 5.07
CA LEU A 74 -24.01 33.84 4.37
C LEU A 74 -23.95 35.14 5.19
N LEU A 75 -24.26 35.07 6.49
CA LEU A 75 -24.12 36.22 7.40
C LEU A 75 -22.69 36.77 7.44
N LYS A 76 -21.70 35.87 7.46
CA LYS A 76 -20.28 36.26 7.47
C LYS A 76 -19.87 36.92 6.16
N GLN A 77 -20.28 36.38 5.02
CA GLN A 77 -19.96 36.93 3.69
C GLN A 77 -20.60 38.30 3.44
N ILE A 78 -21.80 38.56 3.95
CA ILE A 78 -22.45 39.88 3.89
C ILE A 78 -21.74 40.91 4.78
N LYS A 79 -21.33 40.52 6.00
CA LYS A 79 -20.51 41.38 6.86
C LYS A 79 -19.18 41.78 6.19
N GLU A 80 -18.63 40.89 5.37
CA GLU A 80 -17.42 41.15 4.56
C GLU A 80 -17.67 41.92 3.25
N LYS A 81 -18.92 42.34 2.96
CA LYS A 81 -19.35 43.06 1.74
C LYS A 81 -19.06 42.35 0.41
N LYS A 82 -19.14 41.02 0.38
CA LYS A 82 -18.69 40.20 -0.77
C LYS A 82 -19.78 39.61 -1.69
N GLN A 83 -21.06 39.97 -1.58
CA GLN A 83 -22.11 39.33 -2.41
C GLN A 83 -23.17 40.26 -3.02
N GLU A 84 -23.72 39.79 -4.15
CA GLU A 84 -24.88 40.31 -4.88
C GLU A 84 -26.21 40.04 -4.13
N THR A 85 -27.21 40.89 -4.39
CA THR A 85 -28.51 40.98 -3.68
C THR A 85 -29.37 39.70 -3.66
N GLY A 86 -29.07 38.70 -4.50
CA GLY A 86 -29.82 37.44 -4.57
C GLY A 86 -29.71 36.56 -3.32
N CYS A 87 -28.65 36.71 -2.54
CA CYS A 87 -28.33 35.87 -1.38
C CYS A 87 -29.11 36.27 -0.11
N LEU A 88 -29.84 37.39 -0.15
CA LEU A 88 -30.54 37.97 1.00
C LEU A 88 -31.85 37.26 1.35
N LYS A 89 -32.39 36.41 0.45
CA LYS A 89 -33.67 35.69 0.68
C LYS A 89 -33.67 34.80 1.91
N ASN A 90 -32.50 34.32 2.36
CA ASN A 90 -32.39 33.40 3.51
C ASN A 90 -32.08 34.11 4.84
N LEU A 91 -31.92 35.43 4.84
CA LEU A 91 -31.56 36.23 6.02
C LEU A 91 -32.68 37.15 6.51
N VAL A 92 -33.83 37.03 5.86
CA VAL A 92 -35.00 37.88 6.04
C VAL A 92 -35.51 37.84 7.49
N ASP A 93 -35.37 36.72 8.22
CA ASP A 93 -35.75 36.58 9.64
C ASP A 93 -35.00 37.48 10.63
N TYR A 94 -33.85 38.02 10.22
CA TYR A 94 -32.98 38.85 11.05
C TYR A 94 -32.96 40.31 10.58
N GLY A 95 -33.75 40.64 9.55
CA GLY A 95 -33.87 41.98 8.99
C GLY A 95 -35.06 42.75 9.59
N ILE A 96 -34.82 44.02 9.90
CA ILE A 96 -35.89 44.99 10.09
C ILE A 96 -35.90 45.84 8.82
N LEU A 97 -37.00 45.83 8.08
CA LEU A 97 -37.20 46.67 6.90
C LEU A 97 -38.27 47.70 7.26
N ASP A 98 -37.94 49.00 7.16
CA ASP A 98 -38.85 50.11 7.48
C ASP A 98 -39.52 50.04 8.87
N GLY A 99 -38.83 49.44 9.86
CA GLY A 99 -39.32 49.31 11.23
C GLY A 99 -40.15 48.04 11.50
N GLU A 100 -40.45 47.24 10.48
CA GLU A 100 -41.15 45.97 10.62
C GLU A 100 -40.20 44.78 10.53
N LYS A 101 -40.40 43.80 11.41
CA LYS A 101 -39.64 42.56 11.42
C LYS A 101 -40.12 41.70 10.26
N VAL A 102 -39.22 41.38 9.34
CA VAL A 102 -39.57 40.48 8.23
C VAL A 102 -39.51 39.03 8.75
N THR A 103 -40.51 38.23 8.41
CA THR A 103 -40.61 36.82 8.81
C THR A 103 -40.47 35.91 7.60
N LEU A 104 -39.60 34.90 7.71
CA LEU A 104 -39.44 33.84 6.72
C LEU A 104 -40.59 32.85 6.77
N ASP A 105 -40.99 32.43 5.58
CA ASP A 105 -41.76 31.21 5.39
C ASP A 105 -40.82 30.00 5.51
N VAL A 106 -40.51 29.63 6.76
CA VAL A 106 -39.70 28.45 7.09
C VAL A 106 -40.27 27.17 6.45
N PRO A 107 -41.60 26.94 6.40
CA PRO A 107 -42.18 25.85 5.62
C PRO A 107 -41.76 25.84 4.14
N ALA A 108 -41.84 26.97 3.44
CA ALA A 108 -41.44 27.06 2.03
C ALA A 108 -39.95 26.79 1.82
N LEU A 109 -39.06 27.32 2.68
CA LEU A 109 -37.63 27.03 2.63
C LEU A 109 -37.32 25.54 2.86
N LYS A 110 -38.03 24.91 3.80
CA LYS A 110 -37.89 23.46 4.04
C LYS A 110 -38.36 22.65 2.84
N GLU A 111 -39.43 23.07 2.16
CA GLU A 111 -39.91 22.42 0.94
C GLU A 111 -38.87 22.54 -0.20
N ASP A 112 -38.29 23.72 -0.40
CA ASP A 112 -37.25 23.94 -1.42
C ASP A 112 -35.96 23.16 -1.12
N ALA A 113 -35.52 23.15 0.14
CA ALA A 113 -34.39 22.35 0.57
C ALA A 113 -34.64 20.86 0.35
N LYS A 114 -35.85 20.37 0.67
CA LYS A 114 -36.25 18.99 0.44
C LYS A 114 -36.30 18.63 -1.04
N LYS A 115 -36.84 19.49 -1.91
CA LYS A 115 -36.82 19.29 -3.38
C LYS A 115 -35.39 19.14 -3.90
N LYS A 116 -34.45 19.98 -3.45
CA LYS A 116 -33.04 19.86 -3.84
C LYS A 116 -32.39 18.60 -3.28
N GLN A 117 -32.67 18.26 -2.03
CA GLN A 117 -32.21 17.01 -1.42
C GLN A 117 -32.70 15.78 -2.18
N ASP A 118 -33.97 15.74 -2.56
CA ASP A 118 -34.58 14.64 -3.32
C ASP A 118 -33.96 14.51 -4.72
N GLN A 119 -33.64 15.65 -5.37
CA GLN A 119 -32.86 15.64 -6.61
C GLN A 119 -31.48 15.01 -6.43
N PHE A 120 -30.76 15.33 -5.34
CA PHE A 120 -29.46 14.72 -5.05
C PHE A 120 -29.55 13.22 -4.76
N ILE A 121 -30.54 12.80 -3.97
CA ILE A 121 -30.79 11.38 -3.69
C ILE A 121 -31.04 10.62 -5.00
N ASN A 122 -31.84 11.20 -5.91
CA ASN A 122 -32.12 10.59 -7.20
C ASN A 122 -30.87 10.48 -8.08
N VAL A 123 -30.02 11.50 -8.16
CA VAL A 123 -28.76 11.44 -8.92
C VAL A 123 -27.82 10.38 -8.34
N ASN A 124 -27.65 10.33 -7.01
CA ASN A 124 -26.81 9.31 -6.37
C ASN A 124 -27.35 7.90 -6.60
N LYS A 125 -28.68 7.73 -6.59
CA LYS A 125 -29.32 6.47 -6.92
C LYS A 125 -29.01 6.04 -8.35
N GLN A 126 -29.16 6.95 -9.34
CA GLN A 126 -28.82 6.66 -10.74
C GLN A 126 -27.35 6.26 -10.93
N VAL A 127 -26.42 6.92 -10.22
CA VAL A 127 -25.00 6.55 -10.24
C VAL A 127 -24.77 5.16 -9.65
N THR A 128 -25.41 4.87 -8.51
CA THR A 128 -25.31 3.57 -7.84
C THR A 128 -25.87 2.46 -8.73
N ASP A 129 -27.02 2.70 -9.35
CA ASP A 129 -27.64 1.78 -10.30
C ASP A 129 -26.71 1.53 -11.50
N LYS A 130 -26.06 2.58 -12.03
CA LYS A 130 -25.11 2.44 -13.15
C LYS A 130 -23.83 1.71 -12.78
N LEU A 131 -23.31 1.91 -11.57
CA LEU A 131 -22.17 1.15 -11.04
C LEU A 131 -22.54 -0.32 -10.91
N PHE A 132 -23.72 -0.61 -10.37
CA PHE A 132 -24.22 -1.97 -10.25
C PHE A 132 -24.40 -2.65 -11.61
N GLU A 133 -25.01 -1.98 -12.59
CA GLU A 133 -25.09 -2.45 -13.99
C GLU A 133 -23.70 -2.73 -14.58
N THR A 134 -22.72 -1.88 -14.30
CA THR A 134 -21.35 -2.04 -14.79
C THR A 134 -20.67 -3.25 -14.15
N CYS A 135 -20.83 -3.46 -12.84
CA CYS A 135 -20.36 -4.66 -12.15
C CYS A 135 -20.99 -5.92 -12.72
N GLN A 136 -22.32 -5.94 -12.89
CA GLN A 136 -23.03 -7.07 -13.50
C GLN A 136 -22.57 -7.33 -14.94
N TRP A 137 -22.33 -6.27 -15.71
CA TRP A 137 -21.78 -6.39 -17.06
C TRP A 137 -20.38 -6.98 -17.05
N ILE A 138 -19.49 -6.55 -16.13
CA ILE A 138 -18.13 -7.12 -15.98
C ILE A 138 -18.23 -8.60 -15.61
N GLU A 139 -19.05 -8.96 -14.63
CA GLU A 139 -19.27 -10.37 -14.25
C GLU A 139 -19.77 -11.19 -15.45
N ASN A 140 -20.71 -10.66 -16.22
CA ASN A 140 -21.24 -11.33 -17.40
C ASN A 140 -20.22 -11.39 -18.53
N PHE A 141 -19.38 -10.38 -18.71
CA PHE A 141 -18.29 -10.36 -19.70
C PHE A 141 -17.22 -11.41 -19.36
N VAL A 142 -16.85 -11.51 -18.08
CA VAL A 142 -15.94 -12.55 -17.59
C VAL A 142 -16.57 -13.93 -17.81
N LYS A 143 -17.82 -14.12 -17.40
CA LYS A 143 -18.55 -15.39 -17.60
C LYS A 143 -18.69 -15.75 -19.08
N THR A 144 -19.04 -14.82 -19.96
CA THR A 144 -19.25 -15.10 -21.39
C THR A 144 -17.95 -15.27 -22.16
N ASN A 145 -16.85 -14.61 -21.80
CA ASN A 145 -15.57 -14.88 -22.44
C ASN A 145 -14.92 -16.17 -21.95
N ILE A 146 -15.13 -16.55 -20.68
CA ILE A 146 -14.75 -17.88 -20.17
C ILE A 146 -15.63 -18.95 -20.84
N ASN A 147 -16.95 -18.74 -20.94
CA ASN A 147 -17.88 -19.71 -21.53
C ASN A 147 -17.78 -19.81 -23.05
N LYS A 148 -17.42 -18.75 -23.79
CA LYS A 148 -17.20 -18.85 -25.25
C LYS A 148 -16.00 -19.72 -25.62
N GLN A 149 -15.07 -19.96 -24.70
CA GLN A 149 -14.03 -20.99 -24.86
C GLN A 149 -14.51 -22.39 -24.44
N GLY A 150 -15.52 -22.49 -23.56
CA GLY A 150 -16.10 -23.76 -23.12
C GLY A 150 -17.27 -24.31 -23.98
N GLU A 151 -18.04 -23.45 -24.66
CA GLU A 151 -19.29 -23.83 -25.34
C GLU A 151 -19.13 -24.57 -26.68
N SER A 152 -17.91 -24.90 -27.10
CA SER A 152 -17.69 -25.92 -28.13
C SER A 152 -17.76 -27.35 -27.59
N GLN A 153 -17.76 -27.55 -26.27
CA GLN A 153 -17.81 -28.88 -25.65
C GLN A 153 -18.39 -28.76 -24.24
N GLN A 154 -19.68 -29.06 -24.07
CA GLN A 154 -20.18 -29.93 -23.00
C GLN A 154 -21.70 -29.91 -22.94
N GLN A 155 -22.29 -31.11 -22.93
CA GLN A 155 -23.62 -31.35 -22.38
C GLN A 155 -23.55 -32.64 -21.55
N SER A 156 -23.11 -32.55 -20.29
CA SER A 156 -23.57 -33.40 -19.16
C SER A 156 -22.84 -33.06 -17.84
N THR A 157 -23.62 -32.48 -16.92
CA THR A 157 -23.74 -32.74 -15.46
C THR A 157 -22.52 -32.86 -14.52
N SER A 158 -22.39 -31.84 -13.65
CA SER A 158 -22.35 -31.86 -12.17
C SER A 158 -21.41 -32.81 -11.39
N SER A 159 -20.43 -32.26 -10.67
CA SER A 159 -20.41 -32.13 -9.19
C SER A 159 -19.01 -31.84 -8.61
N GLN A 160 -18.99 -30.90 -7.66
CA GLN A 160 -18.20 -30.78 -6.40
C GLN A 160 -16.66 -30.89 -6.34
N ASN A 161 -16.11 -29.86 -5.65
CA ASN A 161 -14.93 -29.80 -4.76
C ASN A 161 -13.57 -30.33 -5.24
N ASN A 162 -12.59 -29.42 -5.36
CA ASN A 162 -11.47 -29.32 -4.40
C ASN A 162 -10.52 -28.16 -4.75
N GLU A 163 -10.26 -27.31 -3.76
CA GLU A 163 -8.99 -26.60 -3.62
C GLU A 163 -7.90 -27.61 -3.24
N VAL A 164 -6.71 -27.47 -3.82
CA VAL A 164 -5.37 -27.85 -3.33
C VAL A 164 -4.50 -28.11 -4.56
N GLN A 165 -3.65 -27.15 -4.92
CA GLN A 165 -2.25 -27.34 -5.36
C GLN A 165 -1.70 -26.05 -5.98
N THR A 166 -1.15 -25.18 -5.12
CA THR A 166 -0.19 -24.13 -5.51
C THR A 166 0.96 -24.17 -4.51
N GLN A 167 1.73 -25.26 -4.50
CA GLN A 167 2.85 -25.44 -3.56
C GLN A 167 4.13 -26.06 -4.17
N GLU A 168 4.21 -26.25 -5.50
CA GLU A 168 5.36 -26.96 -6.08
C GLU A 168 6.44 -26.08 -6.74
N GLU A 169 6.22 -24.78 -6.91
CA GLU A 169 7.25 -23.88 -7.46
C GLU A 169 8.12 -23.16 -6.40
N SER A 170 7.92 -23.43 -5.11
CA SER A 170 8.69 -22.79 -4.01
C SER A 170 9.84 -23.63 -3.45
N LYS A 171 10.12 -24.82 -4.00
CA LYS A 171 11.00 -25.82 -3.36
C LYS A 171 12.51 -25.67 -3.61
N GLU A 172 12.97 -24.73 -4.43
CA GLU A 172 14.41 -24.59 -4.72
C GLU A 172 15.17 -23.53 -3.89
N VAL A 173 14.54 -22.93 -2.86
CA VAL A 173 15.21 -22.00 -1.92
C VAL A 173 14.97 -22.38 -0.45
N GLN A 174 14.80 -23.68 -0.14
CA GLN A 174 14.69 -24.19 1.24
C GLN A 174 15.95 -24.93 1.72
N GLU A 175 17.15 -24.51 1.29
CA GLU A 175 18.39 -24.97 1.94
C GLU A 175 18.66 -24.14 3.20
N GLY A 176 18.07 -24.60 4.32
CA GLY A 176 18.44 -24.20 5.67
C GLY A 176 17.50 -23.18 6.30
N GLU A 177 16.23 -23.53 6.50
CA GLU A 177 15.38 -22.84 7.48
C GLU A 177 16.03 -22.98 8.86
N LYS A 178 16.87 -22.02 9.22
CA LYS A 178 17.24 -21.78 10.61
C LYS A 178 15.92 -21.56 11.35
N ASN A 179 15.57 -22.47 12.23
CA ASN A 179 14.36 -22.36 13.03
C ASN A 179 14.60 -21.24 14.06
N TYR A 180 14.22 -20.01 13.71
CA TYR A 180 14.40 -18.84 14.56
C TYR A 180 13.38 -18.90 15.70
N ASN A 181 13.81 -19.37 16.85
CA ASN A 181 13.00 -19.34 18.07
C ASN A 181 13.14 -17.97 18.74
N PHE A 182 12.24 -17.04 18.39
CA PHE A 182 12.11 -15.78 19.10
C PHE A 182 11.34 -15.98 20.41
N TYR A 183 11.87 -15.42 21.50
CA TYR A 183 11.24 -15.42 22.81
C TYR A 183 11.03 -13.99 23.27
N PHE A 184 9.80 -13.66 23.63
CA PHE A 184 9.46 -12.32 24.13
C PHE A 184 9.13 -12.35 25.63
N ASP A 185 9.37 -11.22 26.28
CA ASP A 185 9.07 -11.00 27.69
C ASP A 185 7.57 -11.19 27.96
N GLU A 186 7.23 -12.14 28.84
CA GLU A 186 5.84 -12.49 29.14
C GLU A 186 5.10 -11.36 29.87
N ASP A 187 5.78 -10.59 30.71
CA ASP A 187 5.19 -9.45 31.41
C ASP A 187 4.87 -8.32 30.43
N LYS A 188 5.77 -8.05 29.47
CA LYS A 188 5.53 -7.09 28.39
C LYS A 188 4.36 -7.54 27.51
N LEU A 189 4.30 -8.83 27.17
CA LEU A 189 3.18 -9.42 26.43
C LEU A 189 1.85 -9.26 27.19
N ASN A 190 1.83 -9.57 28.50
CA ASN A 190 0.65 -9.40 29.36
C ASN A 190 0.16 -7.94 29.36
N GLN A 191 1.08 -6.98 29.53
CA GLN A 191 0.76 -5.56 29.53
C GLN A 191 0.20 -5.10 28.19
N ILE A 192 0.78 -5.56 27.08
CA ILE A 192 0.31 -5.25 25.72
C ILE A 192 -1.11 -5.79 25.52
N CYS A 193 -1.34 -7.08 25.79
CA CYS A 193 -2.63 -7.71 25.57
C CYS A 193 -3.76 -7.10 26.42
N SER A 194 -3.45 -6.59 27.62
CA SER A 194 -4.43 -5.91 28.47
C SER A 194 -4.99 -4.61 27.86
N LYS A 195 -4.29 -4.02 26.90
CA LYS A 195 -4.68 -2.77 26.22
C LYS A 195 -5.51 -3.01 24.96
N ILE A 196 -5.44 -4.20 24.38
CA ILE A 196 -6.10 -4.53 23.11
C ILE A 196 -7.57 -4.88 23.39
N GLN A 197 -8.48 -4.16 22.76
CA GLN A 197 -9.91 -4.43 22.87
C GLN A 197 -10.36 -5.23 21.65
N VAL A 198 -10.61 -6.53 21.84
CA VAL A 198 -11.00 -7.43 20.75
C VAL A 198 -12.42 -7.09 20.27
N GLN A 199 -12.50 -6.55 19.06
CA GLN A 199 -13.71 -6.23 18.33
C GLN A 199 -13.85 -7.20 17.17
N ARG A 200 -15.06 -7.71 16.95
CA ARG A 200 -15.37 -8.68 15.90
C ARG A 200 -16.15 -8.03 14.77
N ILE A 201 -15.98 -8.55 13.56
CA ILE A 201 -16.77 -8.14 12.42
C ILE A 201 -18.20 -8.72 12.56
N PRO A 202 -19.26 -7.90 12.50
CA PRO A 202 -20.63 -8.39 12.56
C PRO A 202 -20.93 -9.41 11.47
N ASN A 203 -21.74 -10.42 11.78
CA ASN A 203 -22.18 -11.48 10.86
C ASN A 203 -21.04 -12.30 10.23
N THR A 204 -19.91 -12.44 10.93
CA THR A 204 -18.81 -13.32 10.54
C THR A 204 -18.56 -14.39 11.60
N ASN A 205 -17.79 -15.43 11.29
CA ASN A 205 -17.44 -16.51 12.21
C ASN A 205 -16.38 -16.06 13.25
N ASN A 206 -16.69 -15.00 14.01
CA ASN A 206 -15.79 -14.35 14.97
C ASN A 206 -14.48 -13.84 14.35
N LEU A 207 -14.52 -13.30 13.14
CA LEU A 207 -13.36 -12.61 12.54
C LEU A 207 -13.10 -11.28 13.23
N ILE A 208 -11.84 -10.86 13.33
CA ILE A 208 -11.45 -9.62 14.00
C ILE A 208 -11.64 -8.40 13.10
N SER A 209 -12.03 -7.27 13.69
CA SER A 209 -12.19 -6.02 12.95
C SER A 209 -10.82 -5.42 12.56
N ILE A 210 -10.83 -4.47 11.63
CA ILE A 210 -9.63 -3.70 11.25
C ILE A 210 -8.98 -3.02 12.45
N LYS A 211 -9.77 -2.58 13.44
CA LYS A 211 -9.26 -1.92 14.64
C LYS A 211 -8.47 -2.89 15.52
N THR A 212 -8.99 -4.10 15.72
CA THR A 212 -8.26 -5.12 16.49
C THR A 212 -7.04 -5.61 15.74
N TYR A 213 -7.14 -5.81 14.43
CA TYR A 213 -5.98 -6.14 13.59
C TYR A 213 -4.89 -5.05 13.70
N SER A 214 -5.26 -3.77 13.61
CA SER A 214 -4.31 -2.68 13.76
C SER A 214 -3.68 -2.62 15.13
N GLU A 215 -4.45 -2.84 16.20
CA GLU A 215 -3.91 -2.89 17.55
C GLU A 215 -2.89 -4.04 17.71
N ILE A 216 -3.18 -5.23 17.20
CA ILE A 216 -2.25 -6.37 17.23
C ILE A 216 -0.95 -6.04 16.49
N VAL A 217 -1.09 -5.56 15.26
CA VAL A 217 0.03 -5.26 14.37
C VAL A 217 0.90 -4.12 14.93
N GLU A 218 0.30 -3.04 15.43
CA GLU A 218 1.05 -1.95 16.06
C GLU A 218 1.72 -2.35 17.38
N GLN A 219 1.04 -3.15 18.21
CA GLN A 219 1.61 -3.59 19.47
C GLN A 219 2.74 -4.62 19.28
N SER A 220 2.73 -5.37 18.17
CA SER A 220 3.81 -6.31 17.84
C SER A 220 5.18 -5.64 17.74
N VAL A 221 5.22 -4.37 17.30
CA VAL A 221 6.44 -3.54 17.24
C VAL A 221 7.02 -3.34 18.63
N TYR A 222 6.18 -3.02 19.62
CA TYR A 222 6.66 -2.80 20.98
C TYR A 222 7.16 -4.09 21.61
N LEU A 223 6.49 -5.22 21.38
CA LEU A 223 6.94 -6.49 21.90
C LEU A 223 8.29 -6.92 21.29
N ALA A 224 8.47 -6.73 19.99
CA ALA A 224 9.66 -7.13 19.23
C ALA A 224 10.86 -6.15 19.34
N GLU A 225 10.67 -4.99 19.96
CA GLU A 225 11.64 -3.90 20.05
C GLU A 225 13.08 -4.33 20.44
N GLN A 226 13.24 -5.06 21.53
CA GLN A 226 14.58 -5.43 22.03
C GLN A 226 15.29 -6.40 21.09
N GLU A 227 14.54 -7.36 20.57
CA GLU A 227 15.08 -8.38 19.66
C GLU A 227 15.44 -7.78 18.31
N PHE A 228 14.63 -6.83 17.81
CA PHE A 228 14.95 -6.07 16.61
C PHE A 228 16.29 -5.32 16.74
N VAL A 229 16.49 -4.59 17.85
CA VAL A 229 17.74 -3.86 18.10
C VAL A 229 18.93 -4.82 18.09
N ARG A 230 18.80 -5.98 18.74
CA ARG A 230 19.83 -7.02 18.77
C ARG A 230 20.15 -7.53 17.35
N LEU A 231 19.13 -7.97 16.61
CA LEU A 231 19.28 -8.50 15.25
C LEU A 231 19.93 -7.47 14.31
N THR A 232 19.50 -6.21 14.36
CA THR A 232 20.05 -5.17 13.50
C THR A 232 21.51 -4.88 13.82
N PHE A 233 21.91 -4.84 15.10
CA PHE A 233 23.30 -4.59 15.48
C PHE A 233 24.23 -5.76 15.14
N ASP A 234 23.81 -6.99 15.45
CA ASP A 234 24.57 -8.19 15.10
C ASP A 234 24.75 -8.25 13.57
N ASN A 235 23.67 -8.06 12.80
CA ASN A 235 23.75 -8.09 11.36
C ASN A 235 24.57 -6.95 10.76
N ARG A 236 24.46 -5.70 11.27
CA ARG A 236 25.32 -4.58 10.81
C ARG A 236 26.80 -4.92 10.96
N LYS A 237 27.19 -5.51 12.09
CA LYS A 237 28.56 -5.91 12.33
C LYS A 237 29.01 -6.97 11.33
N ASP A 238 28.26 -8.06 11.21
CA ASP A 238 28.60 -9.18 10.31
C ASP A 238 28.65 -8.73 8.84
N ARG A 239 27.71 -7.87 8.43
CA ARG A 239 27.65 -7.27 7.10
C ARG A 239 28.92 -6.50 6.75
N ARG A 240 29.34 -5.61 7.65
CA ARG A 240 30.54 -4.77 7.43
C ARG A 240 31.82 -5.60 7.35
N GLU A 241 31.89 -6.72 8.08
CA GLU A 241 33.01 -7.66 7.97
C GLU A 241 33.04 -8.40 6.62
N GLN A 242 31.88 -8.66 6.03
CA GLN A 242 31.73 -9.43 4.77
C GLN A 242 31.53 -8.58 3.52
N MET A 243 31.61 -7.25 3.60
CA MET A 243 31.27 -6.33 2.50
C MET A 243 32.10 -6.54 1.21
N LYS A 244 33.24 -7.23 1.28
CA LYS A 244 34.07 -7.58 0.12
C LYS A 244 33.61 -8.84 -0.63
N ASP A 245 32.85 -9.71 0.03
CA ASP A 245 32.28 -10.92 -0.59
C ASP A 245 30.81 -10.65 -0.92
N SER A 246 30.53 -10.35 -2.20
CA SER A 246 29.19 -9.99 -2.66
C SER A 246 28.11 -11.02 -2.32
N LYS A 247 28.44 -12.31 -2.33
CA LYS A 247 27.47 -13.39 -2.05
C LYS A 247 27.20 -13.50 -0.56
N ALA A 248 28.25 -13.53 0.25
CA ALA A 248 28.10 -13.56 1.71
C ALA A 248 27.38 -12.32 2.22
N TYR A 249 27.71 -11.15 1.67
CA TYR A 249 27.10 -9.87 2.00
C TYR A 249 25.62 -9.81 1.63
N LEU A 250 25.25 -10.23 0.41
CA LEU A 250 23.86 -10.33 0.00
C LEU A 250 23.08 -11.28 0.90
N LYS A 251 23.64 -12.46 1.19
CA LYS A 251 23.02 -13.44 2.06
C LYS A 251 22.72 -12.87 3.45
N LEU A 252 23.66 -12.16 4.06
CA LEU A 252 23.45 -11.50 5.35
C LEU A 252 22.34 -10.45 5.31
N MET A 253 22.20 -9.69 4.22
CA MET A 253 21.10 -8.74 4.07
C MET A 253 19.75 -9.45 3.92
N MET A 254 19.68 -10.50 3.10
CA MET A 254 18.44 -11.27 2.90
C MET A 254 18.02 -12.02 4.17
N ASP A 255 18.98 -12.66 4.85
CA ASP A 255 18.76 -13.34 6.13
C ASP A 255 18.21 -12.33 7.15
N HIS A 256 18.77 -11.12 7.24
CA HIS A 256 18.27 -10.08 8.13
C HIS A 256 16.84 -9.67 7.84
N LEU A 257 16.50 -9.44 6.57
CA LEU A 257 15.13 -9.04 6.20
C LEU A 257 14.13 -10.15 6.56
N ASN A 258 14.47 -11.41 6.30
CA ASN A 258 13.64 -12.56 6.68
C ASN A 258 13.53 -12.72 8.19
N GLU A 259 14.62 -12.56 8.94
CA GLU A 259 14.63 -12.62 10.41
C GLU A 259 13.73 -11.55 11.03
N VAL A 260 13.77 -10.31 10.51
CA VAL A 260 12.91 -9.22 10.99
C VAL A 260 11.44 -9.52 10.73
N GLU A 261 11.08 -10.02 9.55
CA GLU A 261 9.69 -10.41 9.25
C GLU A 261 9.22 -11.57 10.15
N ASN A 262 10.03 -12.62 10.27
CA ASN A 262 9.70 -13.77 11.12
C ASN A 262 9.52 -13.36 12.59
N MET A 263 10.37 -12.45 13.09
CA MET A 263 10.25 -11.89 14.44
C MET A 263 8.94 -11.11 14.62
N LEU A 264 8.56 -10.28 13.67
CA LEU A 264 7.28 -9.53 13.72
C LEU A 264 6.08 -10.47 13.64
N MET A 265 6.11 -11.47 12.76
CA MET A 265 5.07 -12.49 12.67
C MET A 265 4.95 -13.27 13.98
N LYS A 266 6.07 -13.68 14.58
CA LYS A 266 6.07 -14.37 15.87
C LYS A 266 5.50 -13.53 16.99
N SER A 267 5.82 -12.23 17.00
CA SER A 267 5.26 -11.26 17.95
C SER A 267 3.73 -11.14 17.82
N GLN A 268 3.22 -11.09 16.58
CA GLN A 268 1.78 -11.09 16.31
C GLN A 268 1.12 -12.41 16.73
N GLU A 269 1.76 -13.55 16.47
CA GLU A 269 1.28 -14.87 16.87
C GLU A 269 1.13 -14.98 18.40
N ASP A 270 2.14 -14.54 19.16
CA ASP A 270 2.12 -14.60 20.62
C ASP A 270 1.06 -13.67 21.22
N ILE A 271 0.86 -12.48 20.65
CA ILE A 271 -0.25 -11.58 21.00
C ILE A 271 -1.60 -12.25 20.72
N CYS A 272 -1.78 -12.81 19.53
CA CYS A 272 -3.01 -13.50 19.13
C CYS A 272 -3.33 -14.67 20.05
N LYS A 273 -2.34 -15.53 20.33
CA LYS A 273 -2.45 -16.67 21.23
C LYS A 273 -2.90 -16.22 22.62
N LYS A 274 -2.33 -15.13 23.15
CA LYS A 274 -2.70 -14.58 24.44
C LYS A 274 -4.11 -13.99 24.46
N LEU A 275 -4.58 -13.43 23.35
CA LEU A 275 -5.94 -12.92 23.16
C LEU A 275 -6.97 -14.01 22.83
N GLY A 276 -6.57 -15.28 22.71
CA GLY A 276 -7.46 -16.37 22.30
C GLY A 276 -7.91 -16.28 20.82
N ILE A 277 -7.08 -15.69 19.97
CA ILE A 277 -7.27 -15.61 18.52
C ILE A 277 -6.33 -16.62 17.89
N SER A 278 -6.86 -17.58 17.13
CA SER A 278 -6.02 -18.51 16.36
C SER A 278 -5.38 -17.79 15.18
N GLN A 279 -4.21 -18.27 14.75
CA GLN A 279 -3.51 -17.77 13.58
C GLN A 279 -4.40 -17.82 12.33
N GLU A 280 -5.11 -18.93 12.12
CA GLU A 280 -6.09 -19.09 11.04
C GLU A 280 -7.16 -17.99 11.05
N LYS A 281 -7.65 -17.58 12.24
CA LYS A 281 -8.63 -16.50 12.34
C LYS A 281 -8.03 -15.14 12.03
N LEU A 282 -6.75 -14.90 12.35
CA LEU A 282 -6.05 -13.68 11.97
C LEU A 282 -5.97 -13.58 10.45
N GLU A 283 -5.51 -14.63 9.79
CA GLU A 283 -5.37 -14.72 8.33
C GLU A 283 -6.72 -14.59 7.60
N GLN A 284 -7.75 -15.32 8.05
CA GLN A 284 -9.10 -15.20 7.51
C GLN A 284 -9.67 -13.78 7.67
N SER A 285 -9.34 -13.12 8.79
CA SER A 285 -9.77 -11.73 9.02
C SER A 285 -9.06 -10.78 8.06
N GLU A 286 -7.76 -10.97 7.83
CA GLU A 286 -7.00 -10.19 6.85
C GLU A 286 -7.58 -10.31 5.44
N VAL A 287 -7.82 -11.54 4.96
CA VAL A 287 -8.44 -11.79 3.65
C VAL A 287 -9.83 -11.14 3.56
N THR A 288 -10.67 -11.32 4.58
CA THR A 288 -12.02 -10.70 4.63
C THR A 288 -11.94 -9.17 4.60
N LEU A 289 -10.95 -8.57 5.25
CA LEU A 289 -10.74 -7.12 5.25
C LEU A 289 -10.26 -6.64 3.86
N MET A 290 -9.39 -7.40 3.19
CA MET A 290 -8.99 -7.12 1.80
C MET A 290 -10.18 -7.16 0.84
N GLU A 291 -11.02 -8.20 0.93
CA GLU A 291 -12.24 -8.35 0.12
C GLU A 291 -13.25 -7.21 0.33
N ARG A 292 -13.25 -6.61 1.53
CA ARG A 292 -14.06 -5.42 1.86
C ARG A 292 -13.47 -4.10 1.37
N GLY A 293 -12.40 -4.15 0.56
CA GLY A 293 -11.74 -2.96 0.00
C GLY A 293 -10.76 -2.28 0.94
N LEU A 294 -10.37 -2.92 2.06
CA LEU A 294 -9.40 -2.37 3.01
C LEU A 294 -7.96 -2.83 2.74
N GLY A 295 -7.70 -3.51 1.61
CA GLY A 295 -6.36 -4.02 1.27
C GLY A 295 -5.28 -2.95 1.25
N GLN A 296 -5.57 -1.75 0.73
CA GLN A 296 -4.62 -0.63 0.76
C GLN A 296 -4.28 -0.19 2.19
N GLN A 297 -5.28 -0.18 3.09
CA GLN A 297 -5.06 0.21 4.49
C GLN A 297 -4.22 -0.83 5.23
N LEU A 298 -4.46 -2.13 4.98
CA LEU A 298 -3.65 -3.22 5.53
C LEU A 298 -2.20 -3.13 5.05
N PHE A 299 -1.99 -2.91 3.75
CA PHE A 299 -0.65 -2.71 3.20
C PHE A 299 0.07 -1.51 3.83
N MET A 300 -0.62 -0.36 3.94
CA MET A 300 -0.06 0.82 4.60
C MET A 300 0.28 0.57 6.07
N MET A 301 -0.51 -0.25 6.76
CA MET A 301 -0.28 -0.62 8.15
C MET A 301 0.97 -1.48 8.30
N GLN A 302 1.14 -2.50 7.45
CA GLN A 302 2.36 -3.33 7.41
C GLN A 302 3.60 -2.48 7.10
N ALA A 303 3.51 -1.55 6.14
CA ALA A 303 4.59 -0.59 5.86
C ALA A 303 4.89 0.32 7.07
N SER A 304 3.84 0.79 7.76
CA SER A 304 3.98 1.62 8.96
C SER A 304 4.69 0.88 10.11
N VAL A 305 4.39 -0.41 10.29
CA VAL A 305 5.05 -1.27 11.30
C VAL A 305 6.54 -1.35 11.04
N ARG A 306 6.95 -1.61 9.79
CA ARG A 306 8.36 -1.64 9.40
C ARG A 306 9.05 -0.29 9.60
N SER A 307 8.36 0.83 9.38
CA SER A 307 8.90 2.15 9.70
C SER A 307 9.03 2.36 11.22
N LYS A 308 7.98 2.03 11.99
CA LYS A 308 7.93 2.23 13.44
C LYS A 308 8.94 1.36 14.19
N ILE A 309 9.23 0.14 13.72
CA ILE A 309 10.24 -0.71 14.36
C ILE A 309 11.66 -0.15 14.15
N LYS A 310 11.96 0.45 12.99
CA LYS A 310 13.24 1.13 12.74
C LYS A 310 13.46 2.32 13.68
N GLU A 311 12.39 3.04 14.06
CA GLU A 311 12.46 4.14 15.03
C GLU A 311 12.85 3.69 16.45
N LYS A 312 12.86 2.38 16.73
CA LYS A 312 13.31 1.83 18.01
C LYS A 312 14.82 1.71 18.15
N LEU A 313 15.57 1.88 17.06
CA LEU A 313 17.03 1.85 17.14
C LEU A 313 17.54 3.02 17.99
N PRO A 314 18.45 2.77 18.96
CA PRO A 314 18.92 3.81 19.84
C PRO A 314 19.86 4.75 19.11
N LYS A 315 19.63 6.05 19.29
CA LYS A 315 20.51 7.10 18.76
C LYS A 315 21.74 7.21 19.64
N ASN A 316 22.91 7.04 19.04
CA ASN A 316 24.17 7.13 19.77
C ASN A 316 24.82 8.50 19.58
N LYS A 317 24.49 9.21 18.48
CA LYS A 317 25.09 10.49 18.13
C LYS A 317 24.00 11.51 17.79
N THR A 318 24.23 12.75 18.21
CA THR A 318 23.40 13.89 17.80
C THR A 318 24.04 14.55 16.58
N VAL A 319 23.32 14.55 15.47
CA VAL A 319 23.79 15.11 14.20
C VAL A 319 23.04 16.42 13.94
N ASN A 320 23.72 17.44 13.42
CA ASN A 320 23.07 18.70 13.02
C ASN A 320 22.56 18.62 11.57
N SER A 321 21.70 19.58 11.19
CA SER A 321 21.13 19.64 9.83
C SER A 321 22.19 19.72 8.73
N LYS A 322 23.30 20.45 8.97
CA LYS A 322 24.39 20.57 7.99
C LYS A 322 25.04 19.22 7.68
N LEU A 323 25.44 18.48 8.71
CA LEU A 323 26.04 17.16 8.55
C LEU A 323 25.05 16.15 7.97
N THR A 324 23.75 16.28 8.27
CA THR A 324 22.70 15.47 7.63
C THR A 324 22.68 15.68 6.12
N LYS A 325 22.76 16.94 5.65
CA LYS A 325 22.84 17.24 4.21
C LYS A 325 24.12 16.68 3.58
N GLU A 326 25.26 16.83 4.26
CA GLU A 326 26.54 16.26 3.80
C GLU A 326 26.46 14.73 3.65
N VAL A 327 25.80 14.04 4.58
CA VAL A 327 25.55 12.59 4.46
C VAL A 327 24.68 12.28 3.24
N ILE A 328 23.59 13.02 3.01
CA ILE A 328 22.69 12.78 1.85
C ILE A 328 23.43 13.05 0.53
N GLU A 329 24.22 14.12 0.46
CA GLU A 329 25.09 14.42 -0.69
C GLU A 329 26.09 13.28 -0.94
N TYR A 330 26.67 12.71 0.12
CA TYR A 330 27.53 11.54 0.02
C TYR A 330 26.77 10.31 -0.49
N GLN A 331 25.54 10.05 -0.04
CA GLN A 331 24.72 8.93 -0.55
C GLN A 331 24.43 9.07 -2.05
N ILE A 332 24.09 10.28 -2.52
CA ILE A 332 23.92 10.57 -3.96
C ILE A 332 25.22 10.30 -4.71
N LYS A 333 26.35 10.74 -4.16
CA LYS A 333 27.68 10.48 -4.74
C LYS A 333 27.95 8.98 -4.83
N LEU A 334 27.67 8.20 -3.78
CA LEU A 334 27.84 6.75 -3.80
C LEU A 334 27.03 6.08 -4.91
N LEU A 335 25.75 6.47 -5.08
CA LEU A 335 24.87 5.93 -6.13
C LEU A 335 25.39 6.19 -7.56
N ASN A 336 26.13 7.29 -7.76
CA ASN A 336 26.70 7.64 -9.06
C ASN A 336 28.10 7.05 -9.27
N ASP A 337 28.98 7.15 -8.25
CA ASP A 337 30.41 6.86 -8.39
C ASP A 337 30.76 5.41 -8.05
N LYS A 338 29.98 4.72 -7.21
CA LYS A 338 30.27 3.36 -6.72
C LYS A 338 29.32 2.31 -7.28
N GLN A 339 28.76 2.52 -8.48
CA GLN A 339 27.87 1.53 -9.14
C GLN A 339 28.55 0.16 -9.30
N ASP A 340 29.86 0.14 -9.58
CA ASP A 340 30.65 -1.08 -9.71
C ASP A 340 30.74 -1.91 -8.42
N GLN A 341 30.41 -1.34 -7.25
CA GLN A 341 30.34 -2.07 -5.98
C GLN A 341 28.94 -2.65 -5.74
N PHE A 342 27.88 -1.93 -6.12
CA PHE A 342 26.50 -2.37 -5.86
C PHE A 342 25.99 -3.37 -6.89
N ILE A 343 26.28 -3.16 -8.18
CA ILE A 343 25.75 -3.99 -9.27
C ILE A 343 26.14 -5.47 -9.13
N PRO A 344 27.39 -5.84 -8.78
CA PRO A 344 27.74 -7.25 -8.57
C PRO A 344 26.90 -7.93 -7.50
N VAL A 345 26.65 -7.25 -6.36
CA VAL A 345 25.82 -7.77 -5.27
C VAL A 345 24.38 -7.96 -5.74
N LEU A 346 23.80 -6.97 -6.43
CA LEU A 346 22.41 -7.03 -6.88
C LEU A 346 22.19 -8.05 -8.00
N LYS A 347 23.21 -8.37 -8.80
CA LYS A 347 23.12 -9.39 -9.85
C LYS A 347 23.04 -10.82 -9.33
N GLU A 348 23.40 -11.04 -8.06
CA GLU A 348 23.24 -12.34 -7.39
C GLU A 348 21.78 -12.62 -6.98
N LEU A 349 20.88 -11.62 -7.07
CA LEU A 349 19.46 -11.82 -6.83
C LEU A 349 18.80 -12.62 -7.96
N PRO A 350 17.81 -13.47 -7.63
CA PRO A 350 16.91 -14.05 -8.63
C PRO A 350 16.30 -12.96 -9.51
N GLN A 351 16.15 -13.22 -10.81
CA GLN A 351 15.50 -12.28 -11.73
C GLN A 351 13.97 -12.40 -11.65
N SER A 352 13.44 -12.21 -10.45
CA SER A 352 12.01 -12.26 -10.15
C SER A 352 11.46 -10.87 -9.85
N TYR A 353 10.14 -10.72 -9.95
CA TYR A 353 9.47 -9.46 -9.63
C TYR A 353 9.63 -9.09 -8.15
N GLU A 354 9.58 -10.07 -7.26
CA GLU A 354 9.79 -9.93 -5.81
C GLU A 354 11.20 -9.40 -5.52
N SER A 355 12.21 -9.95 -6.23
CA SER A 355 13.59 -9.50 -6.09
C SER A 355 13.75 -8.05 -6.55
N GLN A 356 13.04 -7.61 -7.59
CA GLN A 356 13.08 -6.21 -8.01
C GLN A 356 12.49 -5.26 -6.95
N GLN A 357 11.47 -5.70 -6.20
CA GLN A 357 10.87 -4.90 -5.14
C GLN A 357 11.79 -4.71 -3.93
N ILE A 358 12.72 -5.65 -3.68
CA ILE A 358 13.63 -5.58 -2.53
C ILE A 358 14.92 -4.79 -2.81
N ILE A 359 15.26 -4.56 -4.09
CA ILE A 359 16.50 -3.85 -4.47
C ILE A 359 16.65 -2.48 -3.77
N PRO A 360 15.63 -1.60 -3.68
CA PRO A 360 15.77 -0.34 -2.96
C PRO A 360 16.17 -0.54 -1.50
N VAL A 361 15.60 -1.54 -0.82
CA VAL A 361 15.92 -1.84 0.57
C VAL A 361 17.37 -2.29 0.71
N LEU A 362 17.83 -3.19 -0.18
CA LEU A 362 19.22 -3.66 -0.20
C LEU A 362 20.19 -2.52 -0.50
N LEU A 363 19.90 -1.67 -1.48
CA LEU A 363 20.69 -0.47 -1.77
C LEU A 363 20.82 0.43 -0.54
N ASN A 364 19.73 0.66 0.18
CA ASN A 364 19.77 1.46 1.39
C ASN A 364 20.67 0.84 2.47
N LEU A 365 20.65 -0.48 2.65
CA LEU A 365 21.54 -1.19 3.58
C LEU A 365 23.02 -1.04 3.16
N MET A 366 23.32 -1.23 1.88
CA MET A 366 24.69 -1.09 1.36
C MET A 366 25.22 0.33 1.50
N ILE A 367 24.38 1.32 1.17
CA ILE A 367 24.72 2.74 1.32
C ILE A 367 24.94 3.08 2.80
N SER A 368 24.10 2.57 3.69
CA SER A 368 24.21 2.83 5.14
C SER A 368 25.52 2.29 5.71
N ASP A 369 25.97 1.11 5.27
CA ASP A 369 27.25 0.56 5.70
C ASP A 369 28.44 1.43 5.21
N LEU A 370 28.39 1.98 3.99
CA LEU A 370 29.40 2.91 3.49
C LEU A 370 29.36 4.29 4.15
N VAL A 371 28.17 4.79 4.51
CA VAL A 371 28.02 6.01 5.32
C VAL A 371 28.64 5.81 6.70
N TYR A 372 28.47 4.63 7.29
CA TYR A 372 29.11 4.31 8.56
C TYR A 372 30.64 4.28 8.43
N GLU A 373 31.20 3.72 7.35
CA GLU A 373 32.66 3.75 7.14
C GLU A 373 33.21 5.19 7.04
N GLU A 374 32.51 6.08 6.36
CA GLU A 374 32.96 7.46 6.13
C GLU A 374 32.75 8.38 7.34
N TYR A 375 31.55 8.35 7.93
CA TYR A 375 31.14 9.30 8.96
C TYR A 375 31.02 8.68 10.36
N SER A 376 31.11 7.35 10.46
CA SER A 376 30.80 6.60 11.69
C SER A 376 29.39 6.94 12.22
N LEU A 377 28.44 7.23 11.34
CA LEU A 377 27.06 7.53 11.68
C LEU A 377 26.17 6.37 11.28
N GLU A 378 25.25 6.00 12.16
CA GLU A 378 24.15 5.08 11.83
C GLU A 378 22.95 5.85 11.28
N GLU A 379 22.05 5.17 10.56
CA GLU A 379 20.86 5.78 9.95
C GLU A 379 20.03 6.57 10.98
N GLU A 380 19.79 5.99 12.15
CA GLU A 380 19.03 6.60 13.25
C GLU A 380 19.63 7.90 13.81
N ASP A 381 20.94 8.12 13.66
CA ASP A 381 21.63 9.31 14.18
C ASP A 381 21.25 10.58 13.39
N TYR A 382 21.02 10.46 12.07
CA TYR A 382 20.71 11.60 11.19
C TYR A 382 19.26 11.64 10.70
N MET A 383 18.54 10.52 10.70
CA MET A 383 17.14 10.46 10.25
C MET A 383 16.18 11.36 11.04
N HIS A 384 16.49 11.68 12.30
CA HIS A 384 15.63 12.56 13.10
C HIS A 384 15.50 13.97 12.51
N ASN A 385 16.57 14.48 11.90
CA ASN A 385 16.55 15.79 11.26
C ASN A 385 15.59 15.83 10.07
N LEU A 386 15.36 14.69 9.42
CA LEU A 386 14.40 14.55 8.33
C LEU A 386 12.95 14.42 8.83
N THR A 387 12.75 14.01 10.09
CA THR A 387 11.43 13.99 10.73
C THR A 387 10.96 15.36 11.23
N ASP A 388 11.86 16.33 11.39
CA ASP A 388 11.50 17.70 11.75
C ASP A 388 10.86 18.43 10.56
N GLN A 389 9.55 18.71 10.66
CA GLN A 389 8.79 19.41 9.61
C GLN A 389 9.41 20.75 9.18
N LYS A 390 10.19 21.42 10.04
CA LYS A 390 10.84 22.67 9.68
C LYS A 390 12.02 22.42 8.74
N GLN A 391 12.84 21.42 9.03
CA GLN A 391 14.01 21.06 8.21
C GLN A 391 13.60 20.37 6.91
N PHE A 392 12.56 19.53 6.95
CA PHE A 392 12.04 18.86 5.76
C PHE A 392 11.50 19.82 4.69
N LYS A 393 11.01 21.01 5.11
CA LYS A 393 10.53 22.05 4.19
C LYS A 393 11.65 22.86 3.54
N GLU A 394 12.90 22.63 3.91
CA GLU A 394 14.02 23.25 3.23
C GLU A 394 14.11 22.68 1.81
N GLN A 395 13.95 23.55 0.81
CA GLN A 395 13.98 23.21 -0.62
C GLN A 395 15.20 22.33 -0.98
N GLN A 396 16.35 22.63 -0.38
CA GLN A 396 17.58 21.87 -0.58
C GLN A 396 17.47 20.40 -0.14
N VAL A 397 16.77 20.11 0.96
CA VAL A 397 16.58 18.73 1.44
C VAL A 397 15.70 17.96 0.46
N LEU A 398 14.64 18.58 -0.06
CA LEU A 398 13.78 17.97 -1.08
C LEU A 398 14.55 17.67 -2.37
N GLU A 399 15.40 18.59 -2.83
CA GLU A 399 16.25 18.39 -4.00
C GLU A 399 17.25 17.24 -3.80
N LEU A 400 17.83 17.13 -2.61
CA LEU A 400 18.73 16.03 -2.27
C LEU A 400 17.99 14.68 -2.23
N LEU A 401 16.78 14.62 -1.66
CA LEU A 401 15.98 13.40 -1.65
C LEU A 401 15.58 12.96 -3.09
N GLN A 402 15.20 13.90 -3.95
CA GLN A 402 14.99 13.63 -5.38
C GLN A 402 16.28 13.14 -6.06
N GLY A 403 17.44 13.67 -5.63
CA GLY A 403 18.75 13.21 -6.09
C GLY A 403 19.02 11.74 -5.76
N ILE A 404 18.62 11.27 -4.58
CA ILE A 404 18.71 9.85 -4.20
C ILE A 404 17.81 9.00 -5.12
N GLU A 405 16.56 9.39 -5.30
CA GLU A 405 15.60 8.68 -6.15
C GLU A 405 16.13 8.56 -7.59
N GLN A 406 16.63 9.66 -8.15
CA GLN A 406 17.21 9.66 -9.49
C GLN A 406 18.48 8.79 -9.57
N GLY A 407 19.32 8.82 -8.53
CA GLY A 407 20.52 7.98 -8.45
C GLY A 407 20.18 6.49 -8.47
N ILE A 408 19.14 6.07 -7.73
CA ILE A 408 18.64 4.70 -7.73
C ILE A 408 18.09 4.32 -9.11
N ILE A 409 17.27 5.18 -9.72
CA ILE A 409 16.72 4.93 -11.06
C ILE A 409 17.85 4.75 -12.09
N ASN A 410 18.85 5.63 -12.06
CA ASN A 410 19.99 5.55 -12.96
C ASN A 410 20.77 4.24 -12.77
N LEU A 411 21.04 3.85 -11.52
CA LEU A 411 21.71 2.60 -11.20
C LEU A 411 20.91 1.40 -11.71
N LEU A 412 19.60 1.37 -11.48
CA LEU A 412 18.73 0.30 -11.94
C LEU A 412 18.68 0.20 -13.47
N GLN A 413 18.58 1.32 -14.17
CA GLN A 413 18.61 1.37 -15.64
C GLN A 413 19.95 0.89 -16.21
N ASN A 414 21.07 1.26 -15.59
CA ASN A 414 22.41 0.90 -16.03
C ASN A 414 22.75 -0.57 -15.73
N SER A 415 22.21 -1.11 -14.64
CA SER A 415 22.50 -2.48 -14.19
C SER A 415 21.94 -3.58 -15.09
N GLY A 416 20.93 -3.27 -15.91
CA GLY A 416 20.18 -4.24 -16.69
C GLY A 416 19.23 -5.13 -15.85
N LEU A 417 19.08 -4.83 -14.55
CA LEU A 417 18.18 -5.56 -13.64
C LEU A 417 16.70 -5.28 -13.93
N ILE A 418 16.39 -4.16 -14.58
CA ILE A 418 15.05 -3.83 -15.07
C ILE A 418 15.05 -3.99 -16.60
N PRO A 419 14.15 -4.82 -17.17
CA PRO A 419 14.00 -4.94 -18.61
C PRO A 419 13.73 -3.56 -19.24
N LYS A 420 14.51 -3.17 -20.25
CA LYS A 420 14.43 -1.85 -20.92
C LYS A 420 13.07 -1.51 -21.57
N GLY A 421 12.10 -2.43 -21.57
CA GLY A 421 10.74 -2.22 -22.05
C GLY A 421 9.64 -2.24 -20.98
N GLY A 422 9.99 -2.40 -19.70
CA GLY A 422 9.03 -2.63 -18.61
C GLY A 422 8.64 -1.40 -17.77
N MET A 423 9.10 -0.20 -18.10
CA MET A 423 8.80 1.02 -17.31
C MET A 423 7.36 1.54 -17.44
N GLY A 424 6.45 0.77 -18.03
CA GLY A 424 5.04 0.90 -17.68
C GLY A 424 4.80 0.17 -16.37
N MET A 425 5.08 0.82 -15.23
CA MET A 425 4.77 0.32 -13.88
C MET A 425 3.39 -0.37 -13.91
N PRO A 426 3.32 -1.72 -13.83
CA PRO A 426 2.06 -2.43 -13.83
C PRO A 426 1.43 -2.20 -12.46
N GLY A 427 0.49 -1.27 -12.39
CA GLY A 427 -0.16 -0.88 -11.15
C GLY A 427 0.06 0.60 -10.87
N GLY A 428 -1.01 1.38 -10.98
CA GLY A 428 -1.05 2.80 -10.68
C GLY A 428 -0.85 3.08 -9.19
N MET A 429 0.37 2.89 -8.70
CA MET A 429 0.87 3.78 -7.68
C MET A 429 1.13 5.13 -8.37
N PRO A 430 0.54 6.23 -7.89
CA PRO A 430 0.92 7.55 -8.39
C PRO A 430 2.44 7.70 -8.25
N PRO A 431 3.12 8.48 -9.12
CA PRO A 431 4.56 8.75 -9.06
C PRO A 431 5.10 9.41 -7.77
N GLY A 432 4.38 9.31 -6.65
CA GLY A 432 4.80 9.68 -5.29
C GLY A 432 4.49 8.58 -4.26
N GLY A 433 4.46 7.32 -4.69
CA GLY A 433 4.12 6.15 -3.87
C GLY A 433 5.27 5.20 -3.58
N MET A 434 6.52 5.56 -3.88
CA MET A 434 7.63 4.88 -3.22
C MET A 434 7.51 5.20 -1.72
N PRO A 435 7.46 4.21 -0.82
CA PRO A 435 7.66 4.49 0.59
C PRO A 435 9.00 5.22 0.67
N PRO A 436 9.06 6.41 1.28
CA PRO A 436 10.32 7.14 1.36
C PRO A 436 11.32 6.22 2.02
N MET A 437 12.44 6.05 1.33
CA MET A 437 13.63 5.43 1.86
C MET A 437 14.01 6.22 3.12
N GLY A 438 13.57 5.71 4.28
CA GLY A 438 13.64 6.40 5.56
C GLY A 438 12.58 7.49 5.72
N GLY A 439 11.55 7.22 6.52
CA GLY A 439 10.77 8.27 7.18
C GLY A 439 9.51 8.76 6.44
N MET A 440 8.42 7.98 6.48
CA MET A 440 7.06 8.55 6.53
C MET A 440 6.17 7.65 7.40
N GLY A 441 6.12 7.98 8.67
CA GLY A 441 5.09 7.55 9.61
C GLY A 441 4.56 8.77 10.37
N GLY A 442 3.98 9.76 9.65
CA GLY A 442 3.72 11.07 10.24
C GLY A 442 2.55 11.86 9.65
N MET A 443 1.42 11.22 9.39
CA MET A 443 0.14 11.94 9.25
C MET A 443 -0.98 11.15 9.91
N GLY A 444 -1.19 11.40 11.20
CA GLY A 444 -2.34 10.94 11.97
C GLY A 444 -2.96 12.10 12.74
N GLY A 445 -4.15 12.50 12.33
CA GLY A 445 -5.22 13.04 13.19
C GLY A 445 -4.98 14.38 13.89
N MET A 446 -5.61 15.44 13.37
CA MET A 446 -6.07 16.56 14.21
C MET A 446 -6.95 16.03 15.36
N PRO A 447 -6.70 16.42 16.63
CA PRO A 447 -7.69 16.29 17.68
C PRO A 447 -8.76 17.37 17.50
N GLY A 448 -10.00 16.93 17.25
CA GLY A 448 -11.16 17.78 17.43
C GLY A 448 -11.28 18.19 18.89
N LEU A 449 -11.43 19.50 19.10
CA LEU A 449 -11.80 20.12 20.36
C LEU A 449 -13.16 19.59 20.83
N MET A 450 -13.21 19.08 22.06
CA MET A 450 -14.29 19.39 22.98
C MET A 450 -13.70 20.22 24.11
#